data_AF-A0A0G0EPN7-F1
#
_entry.id   AF-A0A0G0EPN7-F1
#
_cell.length_a   1.000
_cell.length_b   1.000
_cell.length_c   1.000
_cell.angle_alpha   90.00
_cell.angle_beta   90.00
_cell.angle_gamma   90.00
#
_symmetry.space_group_name_H-M   'P 1'
#
loop_
_entity.id
_entity.type
_entity.pdbx_description
1 polymer ?
#
loop_
_entity_poly.entity_id
_entity_poly.type
_entity_poly.pdbx_seq_one_letter_code
_entity_poly.pdbx_strand_id
1 'polypeptide(L)'
;MSLLEKFLFILLIILSLLFCFYKLGSPEIQRWDEGTNIKVVTESLNLENPLILKYEGKFFFEKPPLFYYLTMASVQILGANNFGFRFISALSGFLIILLVFLIGKSLYSTKAGLISGFFLLTVTQLFISNPAGIFATHNFRSADSDSLQILFMLVAFYDFYQFYKQRKTLPYFGIIASSLAILIKGPLGLIPFISLILLLIINKEKPFPKKESLIILVLIALAIIPWHFMMYVKFDSQFINEYLHYHLFARGLTPLEGHGEPFWFYFQIMFSPYFFSTAILFFVSLIFLFMEKNLLQEKSMQFLLLIICLFFSIITLTQTKLSWYLLPLYPFIAILSGGVLEKVAKKHQKILWTLIPIMIISTCLNIYFLTQI
;
A
#
# COMPACT_ATOMS: atom_id res chain seq x y z
N MET A 1 -26.60 -5.21 7.00
CA MET A 1 -25.80 -6.44 6.91
C MET A 1 -26.61 -7.58 7.46
N SER A 2 -26.69 -8.70 6.75
CA SER A 2 -27.31 -9.94 7.27
C SER A 2 -26.51 -10.48 8.47
N LEU A 3 -27.10 -11.42 9.23
CA LEU A 3 -26.38 -12.08 10.35
C LEU A 3 -25.09 -12.74 9.87
N LEU A 4 -25.13 -13.42 8.72
CA LEU A 4 -23.95 -14.03 8.09
C LEU A 4 -22.90 -12.97 7.70
N GLU A 5 -23.30 -11.85 7.10
CA GLU A 5 -22.36 -10.77 6.76
C GLU A 5 -21.71 -10.16 8.00
N LYS A 6 -22.44 -10.02 9.11
CA LYS A 6 -21.89 -9.56 10.39
C LYS A 6 -20.87 -10.55 10.94
N PHE A 7 -21.20 -11.85 10.93
CA PHE A 7 -20.28 -12.91 11.34
C PHE A 7 -19.00 -12.91 10.50
N LEU A 8 -19.12 -12.85 9.18
CA LEU A 8 -17.98 -12.81 8.26
C LEU A 8 -17.12 -11.55 8.44
N PHE A 9 -17.73 -10.41 8.74
CA PHE A 9 -16.99 -9.19 9.04
C PHE A 9 -16.22 -9.29 10.37
N ILE A 10 -16.82 -9.86 11.41
CA ILE A 10 -16.13 -10.14 12.68
C ILE A 10 -14.98 -11.12 12.45
N LEU A 11 -15.21 -12.19 11.67
CA LEU A 11 -14.17 -13.13 11.30
C LEU A 11 -13.01 -12.44 10.55
N LEU A 12 -13.32 -11.55 9.61
CA LEU A 12 -12.32 -10.75 8.91
C LEU A 12 -11.49 -9.91 9.88
N ILE A 13 -12.10 -9.26 10.88
CA ILE A 13 -11.39 -8.50 11.91
C ILE A 13 -10.46 -9.42 12.71
N ILE A 14 -10.97 -10.55 13.20
CA ILE A 14 -10.20 -11.51 14.02
C ILE A 14 -9.00 -12.03 13.22
N LEU A 15 -9.22 -12.45 11.97
CA LEU A 15 -8.14 -12.92 11.12
C LEU A 15 -7.16 -11.79 10.79
N SER A 16 -7.61 -10.57 10.54
CA SER A 16 -6.70 -9.44 10.28
C SER A 16 -5.81 -9.15 11.50
N LEU A 17 -6.38 -9.21 12.72
CA LEU A 17 -5.60 -9.09 13.96
C LEU A 17 -4.60 -10.23 14.11
N LEU A 18 -5.04 -11.47 13.88
CA LEU A 18 -4.16 -12.64 13.91
C LEU A 18 -2.98 -12.47 12.94
N PHE A 19 -3.27 -12.19 11.68
CA PHE A 19 -2.26 -12.07 10.64
C PHE A 19 -1.29 -10.91 10.86
N CYS A 20 -1.75 -9.77 11.38
CA CYS A 20 -0.89 -8.61 11.60
C CYS A 20 -0.13 -8.65 12.93
N PHE A 21 -0.69 -9.24 13.99
CA PHE A 21 -0.15 -9.11 15.35
C PHE A 21 0.30 -10.42 16.01
N TYR A 22 -0.09 -11.60 15.50
CA TYR A 22 0.34 -12.87 16.10
C TYR A 22 1.86 -12.94 16.17
N LYS A 23 2.39 -13.12 17.39
CA LYS A 23 3.84 -13.16 17.66
C LYS A 23 4.65 -12.03 17.01
N LEU A 24 4.10 -10.82 16.82
CA LEU A 24 4.77 -9.77 16.04
C LEU A 24 6.21 -9.45 16.50
N GLY A 25 6.47 -9.53 17.81
CA GLY A 25 7.79 -9.30 18.39
C GLY A 25 8.73 -10.51 18.42
N SER A 26 8.26 -11.73 18.11
CA SER A 26 9.05 -12.95 18.22
C SER A 26 10.01 -13.21 17.07
N PRO A 27 9.64 -13.02 15.78
CA PRO A 27 10.54 -13.28 14.66
C PRO A 27 11.79 -12.41 14.76
N GLU A 28 12.93 -12.98 14.38
CA GLU A 28 14.17 -12.21 14.25
C GLU A 28 14.01 -11.04 13.28
N ILE A 29 14.81 -10.00 13.50
CA ILE A 29 14.85 -8.84 12.61
C ILE A 29 15.44 -9.30 11.27
N GLN A 30 14.74 -8.98 10.19
CA GLN A 30 15.18 -9.32 8.85
C GLN A 30 16.34 -8.44 8.44
N ARG A 31 17.27 -9.07 7.70
CA ARG A 31 18.44 -8.36 7.17
C ARG A 31 17.98 -7.28 6.18
N TRP A 32 18.73 -6.17 6.16
CA TRP A 32 18.62 -5.04 5.22
C TRP A 32 17.68 -3.92 5.68
N ASP A 33 16.55 -3.68 5.00
CA ASP A 33 15.69 -2.51 5.23
C ASP A 33 15.09 -2.48 6.65
N GLU A 34 14.58 -3.61 7.15
CA GLU A 34 13.99 -3.67 8.50
C GLU A 34 15.03 -3.31 9.57
N GLY A 35 16.19 -3.97 9.54
CA GLY A 35 17.29 -3.67 10.46
C GLY A 35 17.82 -2.24 10.33
N THR A 36 17.86 -1.69 9.12
CA THR A 36 18.26 -0.31 8.86
C THR A 36 17.26 0.66 9.49
N ASN A 37 15.96 0.45 9.28
CA ASN A 37 14.93 1.30 9.87
C ASN A 37 14.98 1.27 11.40
N ILE A 38 15.18 0.10 12.00
CA ILE A 38 15.31 -0.07 13.45
C ILE A 38 16.53 0.68 14.00
N LYS A 39 17.69 0.57 13.33
CA LYS A 39 18.90 1.32 13.68
C LYS A 39 18.67 2.84 13.58
N VAL A 40 18.02 3.31 12.50
CA VAL A 40 17.68 4.73 12.33
C VAL A 40 16.85 5.24 13.49
N VAL A 41 15.77 4.53 13.84
CA VAL A 41 14.88 4.90 14.95
C VAL A 41 15.66 4.92 16.26
N THR A 42 16.44 3.87 16.54
CA THR A 42 17.20 3.73 17.79
C THR A 42 18.25 4.81 17.96
N GLU A 43 19.06 5.07 16.93
CA GLU A 43 20.11 6.08 16.98
C GLU A 43 19.52 7.48 17.13
N SER A 44 18.47 7.79 16.37
CA SER A 44 17.85 9.12 16.37
C SER A 44 17.12 9.43 17.67
N LEU A 45 16.53 8.43 18.35
CA LEU A 45 15.92 8.59 19.67
C LEU A 45 16.92 8.99 20.77
N ASN A 46 18.19 8.64 20.60
CA ASN A 46 19.25 8.97 21.56
C ASN A 46 19.88 10.34 21.31
N LEU A 47 19.40 11.09 20.31
CA LEU A 47 19.87 12.45 20.02
C LEU A 47 19.11 13.48 20.84
N GLU A 48 19.75 14.61 21.12
CA GLU A 48 19.09 15.79 21.69
C GLU A 48 17.93 16.30 20.82
N ASN A 49 18.05 16.13 19.50
CA ASN A 49 17.02 16.49 18.53
C ASN A 49 16.63 15.27 17.66
N PRO A 50 15.59 14.51 18.05
CA PRO A 50 15.15 13.31 17.31
C PRO A 50 14.44 13.63 15.99
N LEU A 51 14.25 14.92 15.64
CA LEU A 51 13.73 15.30 14.32
C LEU A 51 14.76 15.09 13.20
N ILE A 52 16.05 14.99 13.55
CA ILE A 52 17.11 14.69 12.61
C ILE A 52 17.40 13.20 12.65
N LEU A 53 17.12 12.51 11.56
CA LEU A 53 17.39 11.09 11.45
C LEU A 53 18.89 10.83 11.26
N LYS A 54 19.41 9.81 11.94
CA LYS A 54 20.77 9.30 11.74
C LYS A 54 20.82 7.81 11.51
N TYR A 55 21.84 7.38 10.77
CA TYR A 55 22.19 6.00 10.56
C TYR A 55 23.71 5.86 10.56
N GLU A 56 24.24 5.05 11.49
CA GLU A 56 25.67 4.75 11.61
C GLU A 56 26.51 6.03 11.74
N GLY A 57 26.04 6.97 12.56
CA GLY A 57 26.69 8.25 12.84
C GLY A 57 26.46 9.33 11.79
N LYS A 58 25.92 8.99 10.62
CA LYS A 58 25.67 9.92 9.50
C LYS A 58 24.22 10.37 9.47
N PHE A 59 23.96 11.53 8.86
CA PHE A 59 22.58 11.97 8.65
C PHE A 59 21.88 11.03 7.66
N PHE A 60 20.65 10.64 8.00
CA PHE A 60 19.85 9.75 7.19
C PHE A 60 18.89 10.57 6.33
N PHE A 61 19.31 10.86 5.12
CA PHE A 61 18.54 11.61 4.12
C PHE A 61 17.95 10.72 3.04
N GLU A 62 17.83 9.40 3.27
CA GLU A 62 17.34 8.47 2.24
C GLU A 62 15.82 8.50 2.07
N LYS A 63 15.08 8.68 3.18
CA LYS A 63 13.62 8.64 3.19
C LYS A 63 13.04 9.81 4.01
N PRO A 64 11.86 10.31 3.64
CA PRO A 64 11.10 11.25 4.45
C PRO A 64 10.78 10.69 5.86
N PRO A 65 10.44 11.56 6.83
CA PRO A 65 10.59 11.20 8.23
C PRO A 65 9.34 10.59 8.87
N LEU A 66 8.16 10.67 8.23
CA LEU A 66 6.88 10.45 8.93
C LEU A 66 6.79 9.03 9.52
N PHE A 67 7.25 8.03 8.77
CA PHE A 67 7.32 6.66 9.29
C PHE A 67 8.22 6.56 10.51
N TYR A 68 9.42 7.15 10.45
CA TYR A 68 10.38 7.11 11.55
C TYR A 68 9.82 7.81 12.79
N TYR A 69 9.21 8.98 12.66
CA TYR A 69 8.62 9.71 13.80
C TYR A 69 7.49 8.92 14.48
N LEU A 70 6.62 8.27 13.71
CA LEU A 70 5.56 7.42 14.27
C LEU A 70 6.15 6.16 14.93
N THR A 71 7.18 5.56 14.33
CA THR A 71 7.85 4.40 14.90
C THR A 71 8.64 4.75 16.17
N MET A 72 9.24 5.94 16.24
CA MET A 72 9.86 6.47 17.47
C MET A 72 8.83 6.59 18.59
N ALA A 73 7.68 7.20 18.33
CA ALA A 73 6.59 7.30 19.31
C ALA A 73 6.10 5.91 19.75
N SER A 74 5.96 4.98 18.80
CA SER A 74 5.61 3.58 19.09
C SER A 74 6.63 2.90 20.01
N VAL A 75 7.92 3.05 19.74
CA VAL A 75 9.01 2.48 20.55
C VAL A 75 9.05 3.10 21.95
N GLN A 76 8.79 4.39 22.09
CA GLN A 76 8.72 5.06 23.39
C GLN A 76 7.54 4.57 24.24
N ILE A 77 6.40 4.23 23.61
CA ILE A 77 5.18 3.79 24.30
C ILE A 77 5.19 2.27 24.58
N LEU A 78 5.63 1.47 23.62
CA LEU A 78 5.52 0.00 23.62
C LEU A 78 6.85 -0.72 23.92
N GLY A 79 7.94 0.05 24.06
CA GLY A 79 9.28 -0.42 24.37
C GLY A 79 10.17 -0.61 23.13
N ALA A 80 11.49 -0.49 23.35
CA ALA A 80 12.54 -0.73 22.36
C ALA A 80 12.78 -2.24 22.13
N ASN A 81 11.77 -2.89 21.57
CA ASN A 81 11.79 -4.31 21.19
C ASN A 81 11.13 -4.46 19.81
N ASN A 82 11.24 -5.66 19.20
CA ASN A 82 10.69 -5.91 17.85
C ASN A 82 9.20 -5.57 17.73
N PHE A 83 8.40 -5.75 18.80
CA PHE A 83 6.99 -5.37 18.78
C PHE A 83 6.82 -3.85 18.63
N GLY A 84 7.52 -3.04 19.43
CA GLY A 84 7.47 -1.59 19.34
C GLY A 84 7.92 -1.04 17.98
N PHE A 85 8.96 -1.62 17.38
CA PHE A 85 9.43 -1.23 16.03
C PHE A 85 8.45 -1.61 14.91
N ARG A 86 7.78 -2.76 15.01
CA ARG A 86 6.87 -3.28 13.98
C ARG A 86 5.42 -2.82 14.14
N PHE A 87 5.06 -2.21 15.27
CA PHE A 87 3.67 -1.92 15.59
C PHE A 87 3.00 -0.97 14.58
N ILE A 88 3.69 0.10 14.14
CA ILE A 88 3.12 1.05 13.17
C ILE A 88 2.81 0.38 11.83
N SER A 89 3.72 -0.47 11.34
CA SER A 89 3.50 -1.18 10.09
C SER A 89 2.38 -2.23 10.22
N ALA A 90 2.35 -2.99 11.32
CA ALA A 90 1.32 -3.99 11.59
C ALA A 90 -0.07 -3.36 11.76
N LEU A 91 -0.16 -2.26 12.51
CA LEU A 91 -1.39 -1.49 12.66
C LEU A 91 -1.87 -0.95 11.32
N SER A 92 -0.96 -0.45 10.49
CA SER A 92 -1.31 0.02 9.15
C SER A 92 -1.84 -1.13 8.29
N GLY A 93 -1.22 -2.31 8.32
CA GLY A 93 -1.71 -3.51 7.64
C GLY A 93 -3.11 -3.93 8.07
N PHE A 94 -3.38 -3.93 9.38
CA PHE A 94 -4.72 -4.20 9.92
C PHE A 94 -5.74 -3.20 9.41
N LEU A 95 -5.43 -1.90 9.48
CA LEU A 95 -6.31 -0.83 9.00
C LEU A 95 -6.52 -0.88 7.49
N ILE A 96 -5.52 -1.29 6.70
CA ILE A 96 -5.64 -1.50 5.25
C ILE A 96 -6.72 -2.53 4.95
N ILE A 97 -6.72 -3.68 5.63
CA ILE A 97 -7.69 -4.75 5.37
C ILE A 97 -9.12 -4.28 5.67
N LEU A 98 -9.31 -3.56 6.79
CA LEU A 98 -10.61 -2.97 7.13
C LEU A 98 -11.03 -1.91 6.12
N LEU A 99 -10.10 -1.04 5.72
CA LEU A 99 -10.38 0.03 4.77
C LEU A 99 -10.73 -0.54 3.39
N VAL A 100 -10.09 -1.62 2.97
CA VAL A 100 -10.43 -2.36 1.73
C VAL A 100 -11.84 -2.92 1.79
N PHE A 101 -12.24 -3.51 2.92
CA PHE A 101 -13.64 -3.91 3.13
C PHE A 101 -14.59 -2.72 3.03
N LEU A 102 -14.29 -1.60 3.72
CA LEU A 102 -15.15 -0.40 3.73
C LEU A 102 -15.27 0.23 2.34
N ILE A 103 -14.15 0.33 1.61
CA ILE A 103 -14.10 0.85 0.25
C ILE A 103 -14.89 -0.07 -0.68
N GLY A 104 -14.65 -1.38 -0.68
CA GLY A 104 -15.41 -2.35 -1.49
C GLY A 104 -16.91 -2.33 -1.18
N LYS A 105 -17.28 -2.20 0.10
CA LYS A 105 -18.67 -2.02 0.54
C LYS A 105 -19.29 -0.73 0.00
N SER A 106 -18.57 0.38 0.07
CA SER A 106 -19.04 1.69 -0.39
C SER A 106 -19.13 1.78 -1.92
N LEU A 107 -18.24 1.10 -2.64
CA LEU A 107 -18.19 1.12 -4.10
C LEU A 107 -19.27 0.23 -4.71
N TYR A 108 -19.55 -0.92 -4.08
CA TYR A 108 -20.34 -2.00 -4.68
C TYR A 108 -21.43 -2.52 -3.73
N SER A 109 -21.06 -3.34 -2.74
CA SER A 109 -21.99 -3.97 -1.80
C SER A 109 -21.21 -4.56 -0.61
N THR A 110 -21.90 -4.85 0.50
CA THR A 110 -21.28 -5.53 1.65
C THR A 110 -20.55 -6.81 1.26
N LYS A 111 -21.13 -7.61 0.35
CA LYS A 111 -20.52 -8.86 -0.13
C LYS A 111 -19.22 -8.61 -0.89
N ALA A 112 -19.20 -7.61 -1.78
CA ALA A 112 -17.98 -7.22 -2.48
C ALA A 112 -16.90 -6.75 -1.50
N GLY A 113 -17.25 -5.95 -0.49
CA GLY A 113 -16.33 -5.57 0.58
C GLY A 113 -15.74 -6.77 1.33
N LEU A 114 -16.58 -7.76 1.69
CA LEU A 114 -16.10 -8.99 2.34
C LEU A 114 -15.15 -9.77 1.42
N ILE A 115 -15.51 -9.97 0.15
CA ILE A 115 -14.65 -10.66 -0.83
C ILE A 115 -13.31 -9.94 -0.95
N SER A 116 -13.29 -8.60 -1.05
CA SER A 116 -12.05 -7.81 -1.11
C SER A 116 -11.20 -7.96 0.15
N GLY A 117 -11.79 -7.92 1.34
CA GLY A 117 -11.07 -8.10 2.60
C GLY A 117 -10.46 -9.50 2.72
N PHE A 118 -11.24 -10.54 2.46
CA PHE A 118 -10.74 -11.92 2.49
C PHE A 118 -9.72 -12.19 1.38
N PHE A 119 -9.86 -11.56 0.21
CA PHE A 119 -8.86 -11.65 -0.85
C PHE A 119 -7.49 -11.21 -0.33
N LEU A 120 -7.39 -10.09 0.39
CA LEU A 120 -6.11 -9.63 0.93
C LEU A 120 -5.48 -10.64 1.89
N LEU A 121 -6.27 -11.36 2.69
CA LEU A 121 -5.77 -12.41 3.59
C LEU A 121 -5.14 -13.60 2.83
N THR A 122 -5.47 -13.77 1.55
CA THR A 122 -4.86 -14.81 0.69
C THR A 122 -3.49 -14.41 0.15
N VAL A 123 -3.11 -13.13 0.23
CA VAL A 123 -1.84 -12.63 -0.30
C VAL A 123 -0.71 -12.91 0.69
N THR A 124 -0.02 -14.03 0.50
CA THR A 124 1.07 -14.51 1.37
C THR A 124 2.12 -13.43 1.69
N GLN A 125 2.54 -12.65 0.68
CA GLN A 125 3.57 -11.60 0.81
C GLN A 125 3.23 -10.54 1.86
N LEU A 126 1.95 -10.29 2.11
CA LEU A 126 1.54 -9.24 3.03
C LEU A 126 1.84 -9.60 4.49
N PHE A 127 2.10 -10.87 4.81
CA PHE A 127 2.18 -11.34 6.19
C PHE A 127 3.35 -12.25 6.50
N ILE A 128 3.92 -12.88 5.48
CA ILE A 128 4.98 -13.89 5.63
C ILE A 128 6.15 -13.49 4.76
N SER A 129 7.31 -13.43 5.38
CA SER A 129 8.58 -13.16 4.72
C SER A 129 9.27 -14.47 4.39
N ASN A 130 10.00 -14.51 3.28
CA ASN A 130 10.79 -15.67 2.91
C ASN A 130 12.22 -15.25 2.53
N PRO A 131 13.13 -15.19 3.52
CA PRO A 131 14.52 -14.77 3.29
C PRO A 131 15.31 -15.65 2.30
N ALA A 132 14.84 -16.89 2.06
CA ALA A 132 15.50 -17.88 1.21
C ALA A 132 14.85 -18.05 -0.18
N GLY A 133 13.86 -17.22 -0.54
CA GLY A 133 13.05 -17.40 -1.75
C GLY A 133 12.93 -16.16 -2.64
N ILE A 134 12.00 -16.25 -3.60
CA ILE A 134 11.70 -15.22 -4.63
C ILE A 134 10.92 -14.02 -4.02
N PHE A 135 10.47 -14.10 -2.77
CA PHE A 135 9.55 -13.12 -2.15
C PHE A 135 10.06 -12.39 -0.92
N ALA A 136 9.64 -11.13 -0.86
CA ALA A 136 10.18 -10.01 -0.09
C ALA A 136 10.40 -10.22 1.41
N THR A 137 11.37 -9.46 1.91
CA THR A 137 11.53 -9.07 3.32
C THR A 137 10.42 -8.10 3.78
N HIS A 138 9.96 -7.22 2.90
CA HIS A 138 8.90 -6.25 3.23
C HIS A 138 7.52 -6.88 3.19
N ASN A 139 6.75 -6.64 4.25
CA ASN A 139 5.37 -7.06 4.42
C ASN A 139 4.69 -6.14 5.44
N PHE A 140 3.44 -6.42 5.82
CA PHE A 140 2.74 -5.57 6.80
C PHE A 140 3.28 -5.71 8.23
N ARG A 141 4.07 -6.74 8.53
CA ARG A 141 4.62 -7.01 9.86
C ARG A 141 6.10 -6.65 9.98
N SER A 142 6.78 -6.37 8.87
CA SER A 142 8.16 -5.88 8.92
C SER A 142 8.16 -4.40 9.29
N ALA A 143 9.15 -3.92 10.04
CA ALA A 143 9.27 -2.51 10.45
C ALA A 143 9.64 -1.58 9.27
N ASP A 144 8.83 -1.63 8.22
CA ASP A 144 8.98 -0.90 6.97
C ASP A 144 7.83 0.08 6.72
N SER A 145 8.17 1.16 6.02
CA SER A 145 7.26 2.26 5.67
C SER A 145 6.11 1.89 4.71
N ASP A 146 6.15 0.72 4.06
CA ASP A 146 5.26 0.36 2.95
C ASP A 146 3.78 0.32 3.36
N SER A 147 3.44 -0.39 4.44
CA SER A 147 2.04 -0.50 4.87
C SER A 147 1.46 0.85 5.29
N LEU A 148 2.24 1.70 5.94
CA LEU A 148 1.79 3.05 6.30
C LEU A 148 1.53 3.89 5.04
N GLN A 149 2.40 3.84 4.04
CA GLN A 149 2.18 4.54 2.77
C GLN A 149 0.92 4.04 2.07
N ILE A 150 0.74 2.72 1.99
CA ILE A 150 -0.42 2.08 1.36
C ILE A 150 -1.72 2.49 2.04
N LEU A 151 -1.75 2.55 3.37
CA LEU A 151 -2.92 3.01 4.14
C LEU A 151 -3.35 4.41 3.69
N PHE A 152 -2.42 5.36 3.65
CA PHE A 152 -2.72 6.73 3.23
C PHE A 152 -3.09 6.82 1.74
N MET A 153 -2.50 6.01 0.87
CA MET A 153 -2.91 5.96 -0.53
C MET A 153 -4.34 5.42 -0.70
N LEU A 154 -4.80 4.49 0.13
CA LEU A 154 -6.18 4.00 0.11
C LEU A 154 -7.17 5.06 0.59
N VAL A 155 -6.83 5.81 1.64
CA VAL A 155 -7.62 6.97 2.09
C VAL A 155 -7.72 7.99 0.96
N ALA A 156 -6.58 8.29 0.30
CA ALA A 156 -6.53 9.18 -0.84
C ALA A 156 -7.41 8.72 -2.01
N PHE A 157 -7.25 7.47 -2.42
CA PHE A 157 -8.07 6.86 -3.45
C PHE A 157 -9.57 6.97 -3.16
N TYR A 158 -9.98 6.66 -1.93
CA TYR A 158 -11.41 6.68 -1.59
C TYR A 158 -11.99 8.09 -1.68
N ASP A 159 -11.34 9.10 -1.11
CA ASP A 159 -11.83 10.48 -1.15
C ASP A 159 -11.81 11.05 -2.59
N PHE A 160 -10.76 10.76 -3.36
CA PHE A 160 -10.69 11.11 -4.78
C PHE A 160 -11.81 10.45 -5.60
N TYR A 161 -12.14 9.20 -5.31
CA TYR A 161 -13.26 8.53 -5.97
C TYR A 161 -14.60 9.20 -5.60
N GLN A 162 -14.82 9.53 -4.33
CA GLN A 162 -16.05 10.18 -3.89
C GLN A 162 -16.21 11.55 -4.56
N PHE A 163 -15.12 12.31 -4.68
CA PHE A 163 -15.10 13.53 -5.49
C PHE A 163 -15.43 13.23 -6.96
N TYR A 164 -14.76 12.26 -7.60
CA TYR A 164 -14.99 11.91 -9.00
C TYR A 164 -16.46 11.51 -9.28
N LYS A 165 -17.08 10.79 -8.34
CA LYS A 165 -18.46 10.31 -8.43
C LYS A 165 -19.48 11.44 -8.23
N GLN A 166 -19.28 12.31 -7.24
CA GLN A 166 -20.33 13.22 -6.78
C GLN A 166 -20.08 14.70 -7.05
N ARG A 167 -18.81 15.14 -7.14
CA ARG A 167 -18.40 16.55 -7.35
C ARG A 167 -18.91 17.56 -6.31
N LYS A 168 -19.43 17.11 -5.16
CA LYS A 168 -20.06 17.99 -4.15
C LYS A 168 -19.05 18.73 -3.28
N THR A 169 -17.97 18.07 -2.90
CA THR A 169 -16.94 18.58 -1.99
C THR A 169 -15.57 18.32 -2.57
N LEU A 170 -14.62 19.22 -2.34
CA LEU A 170 -13.23 18.97 -2.69
C LEU A 170 -12.66 17.80 -1.87
N PRO A 171 -11.74 17.01 -2.45
CA PRO A 171 -11.18 15.84 -1.79
C PRO A 171 -10.04 16.23 -0.83
N TYR A 172 -10.36 17.02 0.19
CA TYR A 172 -9.38 17.55 1.15
C TYR A 172 -8.64 16.43 1.90
N PHE A 173 -9.38 15.40 2.34
CA PHE A 173 -8.78 14.28 3.05
C PHE A 173 -7.86 13.49 2.13
N GLY A 174 -8.23 13.35 0.86
CA GLY A 174 -7.38 12.65 -0.10
C GLY A 174 -6.10 13.39 -0.42
N ILE A 175 -6.14 14.73 -0.48
CA ILE A 175 -4.95 15.56 -0.67
C ILE A 175 -4.00 15.44 0.52
N ILE A 176 -4.53 15.54 1.74
CA ILE A 176 -3.74 15.39 2.97
C ILE A 176 -3.14 13.98 3.01
N ALA A 177 -3.95 12.94 2.76
CA ALA A 177 -3.47 11.57 2.78
C ALA A 177 -2.39 11.30 1.73
N SER A 178 -2.55 11.76 0.48
CA SER A 178 -1.49 11.66 -0.53
C SER A 178 -0.23 12.41 -0.11
N SER A 179 -0.36 13.56 0.55
CA SER A 179 0.80 14.32 1.04
C SER A 179 1.53 13.61 2.18
N LEU A 180 0.79 12.99 3.10
CA LEU A 180 1.38 12.14 4.15
C LEU A 180 2.06 10.90 3.54
N ALA A 181 1.46 10.28 2.52
CA ALA A 181 2.07 9.18 1.76
C ALA A 181 3.41 9.58 1.11
N ILE A 182 3.55 10.85 0.69
CA ILE A 182 4.82 11.39 0.19
C ILE A 182 5.84 11.56 1.32
N LEU A 183 5.41 12.07 2.47
CA LEU A 183 6.26 12.20 3.67
C LEU A 183 6.63 10.85 4.33
N ILE A 184 6.17 9.72 3.78
CA ILE A 184 6.53 8.37 4.24
C ILE A 184 7.63 7.77 3.38
N LYS A 185 7.45 7.74 2.05
CA LYS A 185 8.36 7.02 1.13
C LYS A 185 8.53 7.71 -0.24
N GLY A 186 8.15 8.99 -0.36
CA GLY A 186 8.38 9.78 -1.56
C GLY A 186 7.23 9.77 -2.59
N PRO A 187 7.50 10.12 -3.86
CA PRO A 187 6.51 10.65 -4.80
C PRO A 187 5.41 9.65 -5.22
N LEU A 188 5.59 8.35 -4.99
CA LEU A 188 4.57 7.34 -5.27
C LEU A 188 3.26 7.59 -4.51
N GLY A 189 3.30 8.33 -3.38
CA GLY A 189 2.09 8.79 -2.67
C GLY A 189 1.14 9.66 -3.49
N LEU A 190 1.61 10.23 -4.62
CA LEU A 190 0.79 11.00 -5.57
C LEU A 190 -0.03 10.15 -6.54
N ILE A 191 0.23 8.84 -6.63
CA ILE A 191 -0.40 7.99 -7.65
C ILE A 191 -1.94 8.08 -7.63
N PRO A 192 -2.64 8.02 -6.48
CA PRO A 192 -4.10 8.22 -6.46
C PRO A 192 -4.56 9.56 -7.04
N PHE A 193 -3.82 10.64 -6.80
CA PHE A 193 -4.12 11.97 -7.35
C PHE A 193 -3.86 12.01 -8.86
N ILE A 194 -2.72 11.48 -9.33
CA ILE A 194 -2.39 11.41 -10.76
C ILE A 194 -3.42 10.58 -11.50
N SER A 195 -3.82 9.42 -10.95
CA SER A 195 -4.87 8.58 -11.52
C SER A 195 -6.20 9.32 -11.61
N LEU A 196 -6.58 10.13 -10.61
CA LEU A 196 -7.78 10.98 -10.69
C LEU A 196 -7.65 11.95 -11.87
N ILE A 197 -6.57 12.72 -11.96
CA ILE A 197 -6.37 13.71 -13.03
C ILE A 197 -6.41 13.06 -14.42
N LEU A 198 -5.70 11.93 -14.60
CA LEU A 198 -5.72 11.18 -15.85
C LEU A 198 -7.13 10.70 -16.20
N LEU A 199 -7.90 10.24 -15.22
CA LEU A 199 -9.28 9.80 -15.45
C LEU A 199 -10.18 10.96 -15.91
N LEU A 200 -10.00 12.16 -15.33
CA LEU A 200 -10.71 13.37 -15.77
C LEU A 200 -10.40 13.69 -17.23
N ILE A 201 -9.12 13.61 -17.61
CA ILE A 201 -8.65 13.89 -18.97
C ILE A 201 -9.23 12.86 -19.95
N ILE A 202 -9.10 11.56 -19.64
CA ILE A 202 -9.59 10.46 -20.48
C ILE A 202 -11.10 10.58 -20.71
N ASN A 203 -11.86 10.87 -19.66
CA ASN A 203 -13.31 10.98 -19.72
C ASN A 203 -13.79 12.38 -20.14
N LYS A 204 -12.87 13.29 -20.52
CA LYS A 204 -13.15 14.68 -20.93
C LYS A 204 -13.99 15.44 -19.89
N GLU A 205 -13.84 15.07 -18.62
CA GLU A 205 -14.49 15.75 -17.50
C GLU A 205 -13.64 16.96 -17.09
N LYS A 206 -14.29 18.07 -16.70
CA LYS A 206 -13.58 19.28 -16.31
C LYS A 206 -12.70 19.01 -15.06
N PRO A 207 -11.45 19.51 -15.05
CA PRO A 207 -10.61 19.45 -13.85
C PRO A 207 -11.17 20.38 -12.76
N PHE A 208 -10.44 20.49 -11.67
CA PHE A 208 -10.73 21.47 -10.61
C PHE A 208 -10.80 22.89 -11.19
N PRO A 209 -11.76 23.74 -10.76
CA PRO A 209 -11.73 25.15 -11.11
C PRO A 209 -10.50 25.83 -10.49
N LYS A 210 -10.08 26.98 -11.06
CA LYS A 210 -8.76 27.59 -10.76
C LYS A 210 -8.56 27.89 -9.27
N LYS A 211 -9.59 28.34 -8.57
CA LYS A 211 -9.52 28.68 -7.14
C LYS A 211 -9.27 27.43 -6.29
N GLU A 212 -9.99 26.37 -6.61
CA GLU A 212 -9.86 25.06 -5.99
C GLU A 212 -8.50 24.45 -6.30
N SER A 213 -8.01 24.53 -7.54
CA SER A 213 -6.64 24.10 -7.90
C SER A 213 -5.58 24.79 -7.03
N LEU A 214 -5.72 26.10 -6.78
CA LEU A 214 -4.80 26.82 -5.91
C LEU A 214 -4.85 26.32 -4.46
N ILE A 215 -6.06 26.06 -3.93
CA ILE A 215 -6.22 25.49 -2.58
C ILE A 215 -5.56 24.11 -2.51
N ILE A 216 -5.74 23.26 -3.51
CA ILE A 216 -5.11 21.93 -3.58
C ILE A 216 -3.59 22.07 -3.56
N LEU A 217 -3.03 22.95 -4.40
CA LEU A 217 -1.59 23.19 -4.46
C LEU A 217 -1.03 23.70 -3.13
N VAL A 218 -1.73 24.64 -2.48
CA VAL A 218 -1.34 25.16 -1.17
C VAL A 218 -1.36 24.07 -0.11
N LEU A 219 -2.37 23.19 -0.10
CA LEU A 219 -2.44 22.09 0.88
C LEU A 219 -1.32 21.06 0.69
N ILE A 220 -1.01 20.69 -0.56
CA ILE A 220 0.12 19.81 -0.87
C ILE A 220 1.43 20.47 -0.45
N ALA A 221 1.61 21.74 -0.79
CA ALA A 221 2.79 22.52 -0.45
C ALA A 221 2.98 22.62 1.07
N LEU A 222 1.93 22.97 1.82
CA LEU A 222 1.97 23.05 3.28
C LEU A 222 2.26 21.71 3.96
N ALA A 223 1.87 20.60 3.34
CA ALA A 223 2.19 19.29 3.89
C ALA A 223 3.63 18.87 3.58
N ILE A 224 4.13 19.11 2.37
CA ILE A 224 5.44 18.61 1.93
C ILE A 224 6.57 19.57 2.30
N ILE A 225 6.41 20.87 2.02
CA ILE A 225 7.49 21.86 2.07
C ILE A 225 8.08 22.05 3.46
N PRO A 226 7.32 22.09 4.58
CA PRO A 226 7.90 22.47 5.87
C PRO A 226 9.08 21.59 6.30
N TRP A 227 8.97 20.27 6.14
CA TRP A 227 10.08 19.38 6.48
C TRP A 227 11.26 19.57 5.52
N HIS A 228 11.01 19.60 4.21
CA HIS A 228 12.07 19.79 3.21
C HIS A 228 12.79 21.14 3.39
N PHE A 229 12.05 22.19 3.70
CA PHE A 229 12.58 23.52 3.98
C PHE A 229 13.40 23.54 5.26
N MET A 230 12.91 22.93 6.35
CA MET A 230 13.67 22.80 7.59
C MET A 230 14.99 22.05 7.39
N MET A 231 14.97 20.95 6.62
CA MET A 231 16.17 20.18 6.31
C MET A 231 17.14 20.98 5.43
N TYR A 232 16.62 21.70 4.43
CA TYR A 232 17.43 22.57 3.59
C TYR A 232 18.08 23.71 4.38
N VAL A 233 17.34 24.42 5.23
CA VAL A 233 17.90 25.50 6.05
C VAL A 233 19.00 24.99 6.99
N LYS A 234 18.89 23.74 7.46
CA LYS A 234 19.84 23.17 8.41
C LYS A 234 21.09 22.55 7.77
N PHE A 235 20.95 21.94 6.59
CA PHE A 235 22.01 21.14 5.96
C PHE A 235 22.41 21.61 4.56
N ASP A 236 21.73 22.65 4.04
CA ASP A 236 21.97 23.33 2.77
C ASP A 236 22.23 22.35 1.61
N SER A 237 23.38 22.44 0.93
CA SER A 237 23.70 21.65 -0.24
C SER A 237 23.80 20.15 0.04
N GLN A 238 24.12 19.75 1.28
CA GLN A 238 24.22 18.33 1.63
C GLN A 238 22.87 17.62 1.48
N PHE A 239 21.80 18.23 2.00
CA PHE A 239 20.45 17.68 1.88
C PHE A 239 20.00 17.64 0.42
N ILE A 240 20.28 18.69 -0.36
CA ILE A 240 19.93 18.72 -1.79
C ILE A 240 20.64 17.59 -2.55
N ASN A 241 21.93 17.42 -2.35
CA ASN A 241 22.72 16.43 -3.08
C ASN A 241 22.34 14.99 -2.72
N GLU A 242 22.18 14.70 -1.43
CA GLU A 242 21.88 13.34 -0.95
C GLU A 242 20.39 12.98 -1.16
N TYR A 243 19.45 13.80 -0.67
CA TYR A 243 18.03 13.48 -0.76
C TYR A 243 17.45 13.74 -2.15
N LEU A 244 17.52 14.99 -2.64
CA LEU A 244 16.87 15.34 -3.91
C LEU A 244 17.63 14.75 -5.10
N HIS A 245 18.93 14.96 -5.18
CA HIS A 245 19.69 14.51 -6.34
C HIS A 245 19.86 12.99 -6.36
N TYR A 246 20.42 12.41 -5.30
CA TYR A 246 20.72 10.98 -5.30
C TYR A 246 19.47 10.12 -5.08
N HIS A 247 18.79 10.26 -3.94
CA HIS A 247 17.71 9.36 -3.57
C HIS A 247 16.40 9.56 -4.35
N LEU A 248 16.06 10.80 -4.75
CA LEU A 248 14.83 11.09 -5.50
C LEU A 248 15.00 10.99 -7.03
N PHE A 249 16.13 11.48 -7.58
CA PHE A 249 16.34 11.49 -9.04
C PHE A 249 17.28 10.39 -9.55
N ALA A 250 18.52 10.33 -9.06
CA ALA A 250 19.55 9.43 -9.62
C ALA A 250 19.23 7.95 -9.40
N ARG A 251 18.66 7.60 -8.22
CA ARG A 251 18.24 6.24 -7.88
C ARG A 251 17.19 5.65 -8.83
N GLY A 252 16.42 6.51 -9.52
CA GLY A 252 15.46 6.08 -10.55
C GLY A 252 16.07 5.81 -11.93
N LEU A 253 17.29 6.32 -12.18
CA LEU A 253 17.95 6.30 -13.49
C LEU A 253 19.01 5.19 -13.62
N THR A 254 19.57 4.72 -12.51
CA THR A 254 20.58 3.66 -12.48
C THR A 254 20.11 2.49 -11.60
N PRO A 255 20.25 1.22 -12.05
CA PRO A 255 19.87 0.07 -11.24
C PRO A 255 20.77 -0.02 -9.99
N LEU A 256 20.15 -0.19 -8.83
CA LEU A 256 20.87 -0.46 -7.59
C LEU A 256 21.31 -1.92 -7.54
N GLU A 257 22.54 -2.16 -7.09
CA GLU A 257 23.01 -3.44 -6.54
C GLU A 257 22.73 -4.68 -7.41
N GLY A 258 22.70 -4.53 -8.74
CA GLY A 258 22.47 -5.65 -9.67
C GLY A 258 21.01 -6.06 -9.86
N HIS A 259 20.04 -5.30 -9.33
CA HIS A 259 18.59 -5.54 -9.49
C HIS A 259 18.04 -5.13 -10.87
N GLY A 260 18.79 -5.37 -11.94
CA GLY A 260 18.41 -5.14 -13.33
C GLY A 260 17.52 -6.27 -13.88
N GLU A 261 16.41 -6.52 -13.21
CA GLU A 261 15.50 -7.62 -13.57
C GLU A 261 14.75 -7.33 -14.89
N PRO A 262 14.36 -8.38 -15.64
CA PRO A 262 13.73 -8.22 -16.95
C PRO A 262 12.35 -7.55 -16.84
N PHE A 263 11.85 -7.06 -17.98
CA PHE A 263 10.52 -6.43 -18.07
C PHE A 263 9.38 -7.32 -17.53
N TRP A 264 9.50 -8.64 -17.65
CA TRP A 264 8.50 -9.60 -17.19
C TRP A 264 8.66 -10.07 -15.73
N PHE A 265 9.59 -9.48 -14.96
CA PHE A 265 9.87 -9.84 -13.57
C PHE A 265 8.62 -9.92 -12.68
N TYR A 266 7.77 -8.89 -12.72
CA TYR A 266 6.55 -8.88 -11.91
C TYR A 266 5.52 -9.93 -12.33
N PHE A 267 5.50 -10.32 -13.61
CA PHE A 267 4.68 -11.45 -14.04
C PHE A 267 5.21 -12.76 -13.45
N GLN A 268 6.53 -13.00 -13.44
CA GLN A 268 7.12 -14.20 -12.82
C GLN A 268 6.77 -14.29 -11.33
N ILE A 269 6.84 -13.17 -10.62
CA ILE A 269 6.46 -13.03 -9.22
C ILE A 269 4.98 -13.40 -9.01
N MET A 270 4.08 -12.86 -9.83
CA MET A 270 2.65 -13.17 -9.75
C MET A 270 2.34 -14.64 -10.04
N PHE A 271 3.07 -15.31 -10.93
CA PHE A 271 2.84 -16.72 -11.29
C PHE A 271 3.59 -17.73 -10.42
N SER A 272 4.35 -17.27 -9.43
CA SER A 272 5.03 -18.19 -8.53
C SER A 272 4.05 -19.00 -7.66
N PRO A 273 4.50 -20.13 -7.09
CA PRO A 273 3.67 -20.95 -6.21
C PRO A 273 3.10 -20.19 -5.01
N TYR A 274 3.84 -19.21 -4.47
CA TYR A 274 3.44 -18.44 -3.29
C TYR A 274 2.35 -17.40 -3.57
N PHE A 275 2.12 -17.07 -4.86
CA PHE A 275 1.19 -16.03 -5.33
C PHE A 275 0.06 -16.60 -6.16
N PHE A 276 0.06 -17.92 -6.37
CA PHE A 276 -0.82 -18.62 -7.28
C PHE A 276 -2.31 -18.34 -6.97
N SER A 277 -2.70 -18.32 -5.70
CA SER A 277 -4.09 -18.01 -5.30
C SER A 277 -4.50 -16.58 -5.62
N THR A 278 -3.62 -15.62 -5.34
CA THR A 278 -3.82 -14.19 -5.63
C THR A 278 -3.90 -13.97 -7.14
N ALA A 279 -3.02 -14.63 -7.90
CA ALA A 279 -3.02 -14.59 -9.36
C ALA A 279 -4.31 -15.18 -9.94
N ILE A 280 -4.76 -16.35 -9.49
CA ILE A 280 -6.02 -16.94 -9.95
C ILE A 280 -7.17 -15.97 -9.72
N LEU A 281 -7.32 -15.45 -8.50
CA LEU A 281 -8.44 -14.56 -8.16
C LEU A 281 -8.38 -13.28 -9.00
N PHE A 282 -7.19 -12.70 -9.21
CA PHE A 282 -7.01 -11.51 -10.04
C PHE A 282 -7.29 -11.78 -11.52
N PHE A 283 -6.67 -12.78 -12.13
CA PHE A 283 -6.83 -13.08 -13.55
C PHE A 283 -8.24 -13.54 -13.90
N VAL A 284 -8.88 -14.33 -13.03
CA VAL A 284 -10.31 -14.65 -13.17
C VAL A 284 -11.15 -13.38 -13.15
N SER A 285 -10.86 -12.46 -12.22
CA SER A 285 -11.56 -11.17 -12.17
C SER A 285 -11.34 -10.34 -13.44
N LEU A 286 -10.11 -10.31 -13.99
CA LEU A 286 -9.84 -9.62 -15.24
C LEU A 286 -10.61 -10.23 -16.42
N ILE A 287 -10.61 -11.57 -16.55
CA ILE A 287 -11.36 -12.27 -17.60
C ILE A 287 -12.83 -11.84 -17.57
N PHE A 288 -13.48 -11.89 -16.40
CA PHE A 288 -14.88 -11.48 -16.29
C PHE A 288 -15.10 -9.99 -16.51
N LEU A 289 -14.17 -9.14 -16.07
CA LEU A 289 -14.25 -7.70 -16.31
C LEU A 289 -14.27 -7.38 -17.81
N PHE A 290 -13.47 -8.08 -18.62
CA PHE A 290 -13.45 -7.90 -20.07
C PHE A 290 -14.59 -8.60 -20.81
N MET A 291 -15.09 -9.72 -20.29
CA MET A 291 -16.29 -10.38 -20.83
C MET A 291 -17.56 -9.56 -20.60
N GLU A 292 -17.68 -8.91 -19.44
CA GLU A 292 -18.83 -8.10 -19.06
C GLU A 292 -18.54 -6.61 -19.34
N LYS A 293 -18.57 -6.22 -20.62
CA LYS A 293 -18.22 -4.85 -21.07
C LYS A 293 -18.91 -3.71 -20.30
N ASN A 294 -20.10 -3.94 -19.76
CA ASN A 294 -20.82 -2.96 -18.94
C ASN A 294 -20.08 -2.61 -17.64
N LEU A 295 -19.29 -3.54 -17.07
CA LEU A 295 -18.50 -3.29 -15.87
C LEU A 295 -17.37 -2.28 -16.13
N LEU A 296 -16.78 -2.28 -17.33
CA LEU A 296 -15.75 -1.32 -17.74
C LEU A 296 -16.28 0.12 -17.86
N GLN A 297 -17.60 0.29 -17.96
CA GLN A 297 -18.22 1.61 -17.98
C GLN A 297 -18.44 2.20 -16.58
N GLU A 298 -18.28 1.40 -15.53
CA GLU A 298 -18.45 1.89 -14.17
C GLU A 298 -17.25 2.73 -13.73
N LYS A 299 -17.54 3.94 -13.25
CA LYS A 299 -16.55 4.90 -12.73
C LYS A 299 -15.57 4.29 -11.73
N SER A 300 -16.05 3.42 -10.84
CA SER A 300 -15.23 2.72 -9.85
C SER A 300 -14.22 1.76 -10.49
N MET A 301 -14.67 0.97 -11.48
CA MET A 301 -13.82 0.03 -12.21
C MET A 301 -12.78 0.76 -13.05
N GLN A 302 -13.17 1.84 -13.74
CA GLN A 302 -12.24 2.66 -14.51
C GLN A 302 -11.15 3.25 -13.63
N PHE A 303 -11.52 3.78 -12.46
CA PHE A 303 -10.55 4.39 -11.56
C PHE A 303 -9.59 3.35 -10.96
N LEU A 304 -10.11 2.18 -10.54
CA LEU A 304 -9.28 1.07 -10.04
C LEU A 304 -8.35 0.51 -11.11
N LEU A 305 -8.84 0.30 -12.33
CA LEU A 305 -8.00 -0.14 -13.44
C LEU A 305 -6.91 0.88 -13.74
N LEU A 306 -7.24 2.17 -13.78
CA LEU A 306 -6.26 3.20 -14.08
C LEU A 306 -5.17 3.30 -13.02
N ILE A 307 -5.51 3.21 -11.73
CA ILE A 307 -4.49 3.21 -10.67
C ILE A 307 -3.62 1.94 -10.72
N ILE A 308 -4.23 0.77 -10.94
CA ILE A 308 -3.49 -0.50 -11.07
C ILE A 308 -2.54 -0.44 -12.27
N CYS A 309 -3.04 -0.04 -13.44
CA CYS A 309 -2.24 0.08 -14.66
C CYS A 309 -1.14 1.13 -14.50
N LEU A 310 -1.44 2.32 -14.00
CA LEU A 310 -0.45 3.37 -13.80
C LEU A 310 0.66 2.92 -12.86
N PHE A 311 0.31 2.38 -11.69
CA PHE A 311 1.29 1.92 -10.72
C PHE A 311 2.12 0.75 -11.27
N PHE A 312 1.47 -0.24 -11.90
CA PHE A 312 2.15 -1.38 -12.51
C PHE A 312 3.09 -0.96 -13.64
N SER A 313 2.69 0.01 -14.48
CA SER A 313 3.56 0.59 -15.51
C SER A 313 4.78 1.27 -14.91
N ILE A 314 4.61 2.07 -13.84
CA ILE A 314 5.73 2.75 -13.18
C ILE A 314 6.76 1.72 -12.68
N ILE A 315 6.34 0.73 -11.89
CA ILE A 315 7.29 -0.25 -11.32
C ILE A 315 7.94 -1.13 -12.39
N THR A 316 7.22 -1.48 -13.46
CA THR A 316 7.78 -2.27 -14.56
C THR A 316 8.83 -1.48 -15.34
N LEU A 317 8.65 -0.16 -15.48
CA LEU A 317 9.57 0.73 -16.18
C LEU A 317 10.75 1.20 -15.31
N THR A 318 10.66 1.08 -13.98
CA THR A 318 11.81 1.39 -13.10
C THR A 318 12.95 0.39 -13.30
N GLN A 319 14.18 0.91 -13.25
CA GLN A 319 15.39 0.11 -13.46
C GLN A 319 15.59 -0.90 -12.32
N THR A 320 15.57 -0.41 -11.08
CA THR A 320 15.60 -1.25 -9.88
C THR A 320 14.25 -1.94 -9.69
N LYS A 321 14.20 -3.27 -9.74
CA LYS A 321 12.97 -4.02 -9.47
C LYS A 321 13.11 -4.86 -8.22
N LEU A 322 12.21 -4.62 -7.27
CA LEU A 322 12.13 -5.35 -6.01
C LEU A 322 10.73 -5.95 -5.88
N SER A 323 10.64 -7.16 -5.31
CA SER A 323 9.36 -7.89 -5.25
C SER A 323 8.31 -7.18 -4.38
N TRP A 324 8.73 -6.38 -3.41
CA TRP A 324 7.84 -5.58 -2.57
C TRP A 324 7.27 -4.34 -3.25
N TYR A 325 7.72 -3.98 -4.45
CA TYR A 325 7.06 -2.93 -5.22
C TYR A 325 5.65 -3.33 -5.66
N LEU A 326 5.26 -4.61 -5.57
CA LEU A 326 3.88 -5.03 -5.76
C LEU A 326 2.96 -4.76 -4.57
N LEU A 327 3.49 -4.58 -3.35
CA LEU A 327 2.67 -4.46 -2.14
C LEU A 327 1.53 -3.43 -2.29
N PRO A 328 1.78 -2.24 -2.87
CA PRO A 328 0.73 -1.24 -2.99
C PRO A 328 -0.37 -1.56 -4.01
N LEU A 329 -0.16 -2.51 -4.92
CA LEU A 329 -1.16 -2.93 -5.89
C LEU A 329 -2.23 -3.86 -5.28
N TYR A 330 -1.85 -4.70 -4.30
CA TYR A 330 -2.75 -5.74 -3.79
C TYR A 330 -4.08 -5.20 -3.25
N PRO A 331 -4.14 -4.10 -2.49
CA PRO A 331 -5.41 -3.54 -2.04
C PRO A 331 -6.34 -3.11 -3.18
N PHE A 332 -5.81 -2.44 -4.20
CA PHE A 332 -6.61 -2.00 -5.35
C PHE A 332 -7.10 -3.20 -6.18
N ILE A 333 -6.23 -4.20 -6.37
CA ILE A 333 -6.59 -5.47 -7.01
C ILE A 333 -7.71 -6.16 -6.23
N ALA A 334 -7.60 -6.25 -4.90
CA ALA A 334 -8.61 -6.88 -4.06
C ALA A 334 -9.97 -6.16 -4.14
N ILE A 335 -9.98 -4.83 -4.15
CA ILE A 335 -11.19 -4.02 -4.30
C ILE A 335 -11.84 -4.26 -5.67
N LEU A 336 -11.05 -4.25 -6.75
CA LEU A 336 -11.53 -4.53 -8.11
C LEU A 336 -12.09 -5.95 -8.21
N SER A 337 -11.32 -6.95 -7.76
CA SER A 337 -11.72 -8.36 -7.77
C SER A 337 -13.00 -8.60 -6.98
N GLY A 338 -13.12 -8.04 -5.76
CA GLY A 338 -14.35 -8.19 -4.98
C GLY A 338 -15.59 -7.61 -5.66
N GLY A 339 -15.45 -6.45 -6.32
CA GLY A 339 -16.52 -5.84 -7.09
C GLY A 339 -16.92 -6.65 -8.33
N VAL A 340 -15.95 -7.19 -9.08
CA VAL A 340 -16.21 -8.02 -10.26
C VAL A 340 -16.84 -9.35 -9.85
N LEU A 341 -16.23 -10.07 -8.91
CA LEU A 341 -16.68 -11.39 -8.49
C LEU A 341 -18.08 -11.35 -7.88
N GLU A 342 -18.44 -10.30 -7.11
CA GLU A 342 -19.80 -10.17 -6.56
C GLU A 342 -20.87 -10.03 -7.66
N LYS A 343 -20.57 -9.27 -8.71
CA LYS A 343 -21.51 -9.04 -9.81
C LYS A 343 -21.63 -10.25 -10.72
N VAL A 344 -20.50 -10.90 -11.01
CA VAL A 344 -20.47 -12.14 -11.79
C VAL A 344 -21.20 -13.25 -11.04
N ALA A 345 -21.03 -13.36 -9.73
CA ALA A 345 -21.70 -14.35 -8.92
C ALA A 345 -23.24 -14.28 -8.96
N LYS A 346 -23.82 -13.11 -9.24
CA LYS A 346 -25.27 -12.96 -9.43
C LYS A 346 -25.76 -13.69 -10.69
N LYS A 347 -24.92 -13.83 -11.72
CA LYS A 347 -25.23 -14.55 -12.96
C LYS A 347 -24.68 -15.99 -12.97
N HIS A 348 -23.50 -16.18 -12.39
CA HIS A 348 -22.73 -17.42 -12.44
C HIS A 348 -22.35 -17.88 -11.03
N GLN A 349 -23.34 -18.21 -10.20
CA GLN A 349 -23.12 -18.54 -8.79
C GLN A 349 -22.07 -19.65 -8.58
N LYS A 350 -21.98 -20.61 -9.52
CA LYS A 350 -20.97 -21.70 -9.55
C LYS A 350 -19.53 -21.21 -9.39
N ILE A 351 -19.21 -19.99 -9.82
CA ILE A 351 -17.86 -19.45 -9.69
C ILE A 351 -17.45 -19.20 -8.23
N LEU A 352 -18.40 -18.81 -7.37
CA LEU A 352 -18.07 -18.62 -5.96
C LEU A 352 -17.75 -19.96 -5.30
N TRP A 353 -18.39 -21.04 -5.74
CA TRP A 353 -18.11 -22.39 -5.23
C TRP A 353 -16.71 -22.88 -5.58
N THR A 354 -16.08 -22.34 -6.63
CA THR A 354 -14.68 -22.67 -6.97
C THR A 354 -13.68 -21.74 -6.28
N LEU A 355 -13.99 -20.44 -6.18
CA LEU A 355 -13.07 -19.45 -5.63
C LEU A 355 -13.03 -19.42 -4.09
N ILE A 356 -14.15 -19.67 -3.41
CA ILE A 356 -14.20 -19.68 -1.94
C ILE A 356 -13.27 -20.76 -1.34
N PRO A 357 -13.28 -22.02 -1.81
CA PRO A 357 -12.31 -23.02 -1.33
C PRO A 357 -10.86 -22.60 -1.54
N ILE A 358 -10.53 -21.98 -2.69
CA ILE A 358 -9.18 -21.46 -2.95
C ILE A 358 -8.80 -20.40 -1.91
N MET A 359 -9.72 -19.47 -1.61
CA MET A 359 -9.49 -18.45 -0.59
C MET A 359 -9.31 -19.04 0.81
N ILE A 360 -10.13 -20.03 1.18
CA ILE A 360 -10.04 -20.71 2.48
C ILE A 360 -8.71 -21.47 2.59
N ILE A 361 -8.37 -22.29 1.59
CA ILE A 361 -7.11 -23.05 1.56
C ILE A 361 -5.92 -22.12 1.67
N SER A 362 -5.91 -21.02 0.91
CA SER A 362 -4.82 -20.04 0.94
C SER A 362 -4.71 -19.35 2.30
N THR A 363 -5.85 -18.99 2.90
CA THR A 363 -5.88 -18.40 4.24
C THR A 363 -5.35 -19.39 5.29
N CYS A 364 -5.76 -20.67 5.21
CA CYS A 364 -5.26 -21.73 6.08
C CYS A 364 -3.76 -21.98 5.89
N LEU A 365 -3.26 -21.98 4.66
CA LEU A 365 -1.82 -22.07 4.38
C LEU A 365 -1.06 -20.90 5.00
N ASN A 366 -1.59 -19.68 4.87
CA ASN A 366 -0.96 -18.51 5.47
C ASN A 366 -0.96 -18.59 7.01
N ILE A 367 -2.05 -19.07 7.62
CA ILE A 367 -2.08 -19.34 9.07
C ILE A 367 -1.02 -20.37 9.44
N TYR A 368 -0.92 -21.47 8.69
CA TYR A 368 0.10 -22.49 8.91
C TYR A 368 1.52 -21.89 8.86
N PHE A 369 1.85 -21.14 7.80
CA PHE A 369 3.13 -20.45 7.70
C PHE A 369 3.36 -19.47 8.85
N LEU A 370 2.34 -18.72 9.29
CA LEU A 370 2.42 -17.82 10.44
C LEU A 370 2.81 -18.55 11.74
N THR A 371 2.38 -19.81 11.90
CA THR A 371 2.72 -20.62 13.09
C THR A 371 4.14 -21.19 13.05
N GLN A 372 4.79 -21.21 11.88
CA GLN A 372 6.19 -21.63 11.73
C GLN A 372 7.19 -20.50 12.04
N ILE A 373 6.69 -19.29 12.30
CA ILE A 373 7.47 -18.13 12.74
C ILE A 373 7.37 -17.99 14.27
#